data_AF-B9G118-F1
#
_entry.id   AF-B9G118-F1
#
_cell.length_a   1.000
_cell.length_b   1.000
_cell.length_c   1.000
_cell.angle_alpha   90.00
_cell.angle_beta   90.00
_cell.angle_gamma   90.00
#
_symmetry.space_group_name_H-M   'P 1'
#
loop_
_entity.id
_entity.type
_entity.pdbx_description
1 polymer ?
#
loop_
_entity_poly.entity_id
_entity_poly.type
_entity_poly.pdbx_seq_one_letter_code
_entity_poly.pdbx_strand_id
1 'polypeptide(L)'
;MWRQLLGQQLSGLDVEDLQNLESKLEMSLKNIRLRKDNVMMDQIQELSRKGSLIHQENMELHKKVSLVHQENINLQKKVEACRNILPNNDADSTSDIFSIHFSGVYKTKSNGHPTGSTIQHSFLITDNEIGPNLELSLPENVEKE
;
A
#
# COMPACT_ATOMS: atom_id res chain seq x y z
N MET A 1 -2.41 -32.41 34.45
CA MET A 1 -2.36 -30.93 34.31
C MET A 1 -2.78 -30.44 32.91
N TRP A 2 -2.00 -30.58 31.82
CA TRP A 2 -2.42 -30.08 30.48
C TRP A 2 -3.74 -30.68 29.94
N ARG A 3 -3.99 -31.97 30.21
CA ARG A 3 -5.28 -32.61 29.88
C ARG A 3 -6.47 -31.93 30.58
N GLN A 4 -6.33 -31.58 31.86
CA GLN A 4 -7.36 -30.89 32.63
C GLN A 4 -7.61 -29.47 32.13
N LEU A 5 -6.55 -28.73 31.75
CA LEU A 5 -6.68 -27.42 31.12
C LEU A 5 -7.44 -27.47 29.77
N LEU A 6 -7.45 -28.63 29.10
CA LEU A 6 -8.24 -28.89 27.89
C LEU A 6 -9.62 -29.48 28.18
N GLY A 7 -10.04 -29.54 29.45
CA GLY A 7 -11.31 -30.14 29.87
C GLY A 7 -11.33 -31.67 29.90
N GLN A 8 -10.17 -32.32 29.82
CA GLN A 8 -10.04 -33.78 29.84
C GLN A 8 -9.64 -34.30 31.23
N GLN A 9 -10.05 -35.53 31.56
CA GLN A 9 -9.68 -36.22 32.80
C GLN A 9 -10.07 -35.42 34.07
N LEU A 10 -11.31 -34.93 34.10
CA LEU A 10 -11.87 -34.14 35.21
C LEU A 10 -12.50 -35.01 36.31
N SER A 11 -12.72 -36.31 36.05
CA SER A 11 -13.48 -37.24 36.90
C SER A 11 -12.84 -37.60 38.26
N GLY A 12 -11.82 -36.88 38.69
CA GLY A 12 -11.18 -37.04 40.00
C GLY A 12 -10.85 -35.70 40.68
N LEU A 13 -11.41 -34.60 40.17
CA LEU A 13 -11.34 -33.28 40.78
C LEU A 13 -12.58 -33.06 41.63
N ASP A 14 -12.41 -32.43 42.79
CA ASP A 14 -13.54 -31.94 43.57
C ASP A 14 -14.05 -30.58 43.04
N VAL A 15 -15.05 -30.02 43.70
CA VAL A 15 -15.68 -28.76 43.29
C VAL A 15 -14.69 -27.58 43.42
N GLU A 16 -13.83 -27.57 44.44
CA GLU A 16 -12.85 -26.51 44.65
C GLU A 16 -11.76 -26.56 43.57
N ASP A 17 -11.27 -27.75 43.24
CA ASP A 17 -10.33 -27.98 42.16
C ASP A 17 -10.89 -27.54 40.79
N LEU A 18 -12.17 -27.84 40.52
CA LEU A 18 -12.85 -27.42 39.30
C LEU A 18 -13.00 -25.90 39.22
N GLN A 19 -13.39 -25.24 40.31
CA GLN A 19 -13.48 -23.78 40.38
C GLN A 19 -12.12 -23.11 40.19
N ASN A 20 -11.08 -23.66 40.80
CA ASN A 20 -9.71 -23.17 40.63
C ASN A 20 -9.22 -23.32 39.19
N LEU A 21 -9.58 -24.43 38.54
CA LEU A 21 -9.24 -24.68 37.14
C LEU A 21 -9.98 -23.71 36.20
N GLU A 22 -11.27 -23.48 36.43
CA GLU A 22 -12.08 -22.51 35.69
C GLU A 22 -11.50 -21.09 35.83
N SER A 23 -11.22 -20.64 37.05
CA SER A 23 -10.63 -19.32 37.31
C SER A 23 -9.30 -19.12 36.59
N LYS A 24 -8.43 -20.15 36.59
CA LYS A 24 -7.14 -20.11 35.85
C LYS A 24 -7.35 -19.98 34.35
N LEU A 25 -8.31 -20.73 33.78
CA LEU A 25 -8.62 -20.68 32.35
C LEU A 25 -9.23 -19.33 31.96
N GLU A 26 -10.17 -18.82 32.74
CA GLU A 26 -10.80 -17.52 32.52
C GLU A 26 -9.76 -16.40 32.54
N MET A 27 -8.91 -16.38 33.58
CA MET A 27 -7.89 -15.34 33.74
C MET A 27 -6.84 -15.40 32.63
N SER A 28 -6.40 -16.61 32.24
CA SER A 28 -5.48 -16.82 31.12
C SER A 28 -6.09 -16.35 29.79
N LEU A 29 -7.35 -16.71 29.52
CA LEU A 29 -8.05 -16.32 28.30
C LEU A 29 -8.25 -14.80 28.23
N LYS A 30 -8.59 -14.16 29.35
CA LYS A 30 -8.68 -12.70 29.46
C LYS A 30 -7.35 -12.03 29.13
N ASN A 31 -6.25 -12.55 29.68
CA ASN A 31 -4.91 -12.02 29.41
C ASN A 31 -4.49 -12.21 27.94
N ILE A 32 -4.80 -13.36 27.34
CA ILE A 32 -4.54 -13.63 25.92
C ILE A 32 -5.32 -12.65 25.04
N ARG A 33 -6.62 -12.46 25.32
CA ARG A 33 -7.46 -11.50 24.59
C ARG A 33 -6.92 -10.08 24.70
N LEU A 34 -6.66 -9.62 25.91
CA LEU A 34 -6.10 -8.28 26.16
C LEU A 34 -4.78 -8.06 25.40
N ARG A 35 -3.86 -9.03 25.46
CA ARG A 35 -2.58 -8.94 24.75
C ARG A 35 -2.77 -8.92 23.23
N LYS A 36 -3.67 -9.76 22.71
CA LYS A 36 -4.00 -9.79 21.28
C LYS A 36 -4.57 -8.43 20.84
N ASP A 37 -5.49 -7.87 21.61
CA ASP A 37 -6.13 -6.60 21.30
C ASP A 37 -5.13 -5.44 21.34
N ASN A 38 -4.23 -5.40 22.33
CA ASN A 38 -3.15 -4.42 22.40
C ASN A 38 -2.23 -4.50 21.18
N VAL A 39 -1.74 -5.70 20.84
CA VAL A 39 -0.86 -5.90 19.67
C VAL A 39 -1.56 -5.51 18.37
N MET A 40 -2.84 -5.87 18.20
CA MET A 40 -3.61 -5.48 17.02
C MET A 40 -3.80 -3.96 16.93
N MET A 41 -4.08 -3.30 18.05
CA MET A 41 -4.21 -1.85 18.10
C MET A 41 -2.90 -1.15 17.73
N ASP A 42 -1.78 -1.60 18.29
CA ASP A 42 -0.44 -1.07 17.98
C ASP A 42 -0.12 -1.23 16.48
N GLN A 43 -0.45 -2.40 15.91
CA GLN A 43 -0.27 -2.67 14.47
C GLN A 43 -1.12 -1.75 13.60
N ILE A 44 -2.40 -1.54 13.96
CA ILE A 44 -3.29 -0.62 13.25
C ILE A 44 -2.72 0.80 13.27
N GLN A 45 -2.31 1.29 14.45
CA GLN A 45 -1.76 2.63 14.59
C GLN A 45 -0.48 2.82 13.77
N GLU A 46 0.44 1.85 13.81
CA GLU A 46 1.69 1.94 13.05
C GLU A 46 1.44 1.88 11.53
N LEU A 47 0.50 1.06 11.07
CA LEU A 47 0.11 1.01 9.65
C LEU A 47 -0.55 2.32 9.21
N SER A 48 -1.47 2.88 10.01
CA SER A 48 -2.09 4.18 9.72
C SER A 48 -1.05 5.30 9.64
N ARG A 49 -0.09 5.32 10.57
CA ARG A 49 1.01 6.29 10.57
C ARG A 49 1.87 6.18 9.31
N LYS A 50 2.28 4.96 8.94
CA LYS A 50 3.05 4.70 7.70
C LYS A 50 2.27 5.11 6.46
N GLY A 51 0.98 4.76 6.40
CA GLY A 51 0.10 5.13 5.29
C GLY A 51 0.02 6.65 5.12
N SER A 52 -0.13 7.39 6.22
CA SER A 52 -0.16 8.86 6.19
C SER A 52 1.15 9.47 5.71
N LEU A 53 2.30 8.94 6.14
CA LEU A 53 3.62 9.44 5.72
C LEU A 53 3.85 9.22 4.23
N ILE A 54 3.59 8.01 3.73
CA ILE A 54 3.74 7.69 2.30
C ILE A 54 2.81 8.55 1.46
N HIS A 55 1.57 8.77 1.91
CA HIS A 55 0.62 9.64 1.22
C HIS A 55 1.15 11.07 1.12
N GLN A 56 1.68 11.62 2.21
CA GLN A 56 2.27 12.96 2.22
C GLN A 56 3.48 13.06 1.29
N GLU A 57 4.41 12.10 1.35
CA GLU A 57 5.59 12.06 0.47
C GLU A 57 5.17 12.00 -1.01
N ASN A 58 4.16 11.19 -1.35
CA ASN A 58 3.63 11.12 -2.70
C ASN A 58 3.03 12.44 -3.16
N MET A 59 2.27 13.13 -2.32
CA MET A 59 1.74 14.46 -2.65
C MET A 59 2.86 15.47 -2.94
N GLU A 60 3.93 15.47 -2.14
CA GLU A 60 5.08 16.33 -2.36
C GLU A 60 5.83 16.00 -3.66
N LEU A 61 6.00 14.71 -3.97
CA LEU A 61 6.60 14.26 -5.22
C LEU A 61 5.75 14.67 -6.43
N HIS A 62 4.43 14.49 -6.38
CA HIS A 62 3.53 14.95 -7.43
C HIS A 62 3.65 16.46 -7.67
N LYS A 63 3.74 17.26 -6.60
CA LYS A 63 3.96 18.71 -6.73
C LYS A 63 5.30 19.03 -7.41
N LYS A 64 6.38 18.35 -7.03
CA LYS A 64 7.71 18.54 -7.63
C LYS A 64 7.71 18.18 -9.12
N VAL A 65 7.10 17.04 -9.48
CA VAL A 65 6.97 16.61 -10.88
C VAL A 65 6.17 17.63 -11.70
N SER A 66 5.07 18.14 -11.16
CA SER A 66 4.26 19.18 -11.81
C SER A 66 5.06 20.46 -12.07
N LEU A 67 5.88 20.91 -11.11
CA LEU A 67 6.74 22.09 -11.29
C LEU A 67 7.81 21.88 -12.37
N VAL A 68 8.51 20.74 -12.36
CA VAL A 68 9.52 20.41 -13.38
C VAL A 68 8.89 20.33 -14.76
N HIS A 69 7.71 19.72 -14.87
CA HIS A 69 6.97 19.66 -16.12
C HIS A 69 6.61 21.06 -16.63
N GLN A 70 6.12 21.94 -15.76
CA GLN A 70 5.79 23.32 -16.14
C GLN A 70 7.01 24.12 -16.59
N GLU A 71 8.16 23.95 -15.93
CA GLU A 71 9.41 24.57 -16.33
C GLU A 71 9.89 24.05 -17.69
N ASN A 72 9.82 22.75 -17.93
CA ASN A 72 10.17 22.15 -19.23
C ASN A 72 9.32 22.72 -20.37
N ILE A 73 8.01 22.87 -20.17
CA ILE A 73 7.12 23.52 -21.16
C ILE A 73 7.59 24.95 -21.44
N ASN A 74 7.93 25.71 -20.38
CA ASN A 74 8.38 27.10 -20.54
C ASN A 74 9.72 27.17 -21.29
N LEU A 75 10.63 26.24 -21.05
CA LEU A 75 11.91 26.15 -21.76
C LEU A 75 11.70 25.77 -23.23
N GLN A 76 10.84 24.78 -23.54
CA GLN A 76 10.50 24.40 -24.91
C GLN A 76 9.95 25.58 -25.70
N LYS A 77 9.01 26.34 -25.12
CA LYS A 77 8.47 27.57 -25.73
C LYS A 77 9.56 28.60 -26.03
N LYS A 78 10.53 28.78 -25.13
CA LYS A 78 11.67 29.69 -25.35
C LYS A 78 12.60 29.19 -26.46
N VAL A 79 12.87 27.88 -26.52
CA VAL A 79 13.68 27.26 -27.58
C VAL A 79 13.02 27.43 -28.94
N GLU A 80 11.71 27.22 -29.04
CA GLU A 80 10.94 27.45 -30.27
C GLU A 80 10.96 28.92 -30.69
N ALA A 81 10.80 29.86 -29.75
CA ALA A 81 10.90 31.29 -30.04
C ALA A 81 12.29 31.67 -30.59
N CYS A 82 13.38 31.09 -30.07
CA CYS A 82 14.74 31.29 -30.58
C CYS A 82 14.96 30.65 -31.96
N ARG A 83 14.35 29.48 -32.22
CA ARG A 83 14.43 28.79 -33.52
C ARG A 83 13.85 29.65 -34.65
N ASN A 84 12.77 30.38 -34.39
CA ASN A 84 12.09 31.24 -35.37
C ASN A 84 12.87 32.53 -35.72
N ILE A 85 14.01 32.81 -35.06
CA ILE A 85 14.87 33.98 -35.33
C ILE A 85 16.07 33.61 -36.22
N LEU A 86 16.42 32.33 -36.34
CA LEU A 86 17.50 31.84 -37.21
C LEU A 86 16.94 31.49 -38.60
N PRO A 87 17.57 31.93 -39.72
CA PRO A 87 17.11 31.59 -41.05
C PRO A 87 17.23 30.06 -41.25
N ASN A 88 16.10 29.45 -41.62
CA ASN A 88 15.89 28.02 -41.81
C ASN A 88 17.03 27.37 -42.61
N ASN A 89 17.66 26.36 -42.00
CA ASN A 89 18.29 25.28 -42.75
C ASN A 89 17.53 24.00 -42.38
N ASP A 90 17.09 23.30 -43.42
CA ASP A 90 16.20 22.15 -43.36
C ASP A 90 16.72 21.06 -42.43
N ALA A 91 15.98 20.79 -41.35
CA ALA A 91 16.08 19.55 -40.59
C ALA A 91 14.71 19.25 -40.00
N ASP A 92 14.06 18.29 -40.64
CA ASP A 92 12.98 17.46 -40.13
C ASP A 92 13.21 17.11 -38.64
N SER A 93 12.22 17.39 -37.79
CA SER A 93 12.16 16.85 -36.43
C SER A 93 10.73 16.95 -35.94
N THR A 94 10.07 15.80 -36.02
CA THR A 94 8.87 15.38 -35.29
C THR A 94 8.64 16.14 -33.99
N SER A 95 7.44 16.72 -33.87
CA SER A 95 6.85 17.09 -32.59
C SER A 95 6.50 15.79 -31.83
N ASP A 96 7.51 15.09 -31.33
CA ASP A 96 7.32 13.92 -30.49
C ASP A 96 6.79 14.39 -29.13
N ILE A 97 5.47 14.32 -29.00
CA ILE A 97 4.73 14.51 -27.74
C ILE A 97 5.38 13.61 -26.69
N PHE A 98 6.06 14.22 -25.71
CA PHE A 98 6.77 13.48 -24.66
C PHE A 98 5.76 12.94 -23.65
N SER A 99 5.22 11.77 -23.94
CA SER A 99 4.36 11.03 -23.02
C SER A 99 5.22 10.39 -21.93
N ILE A 100 5.09 10.87 -20.69
CA ILE A 100 5.80 10.25 -19.56
C ILE A 100 4.91 9.18 -18.95
N HIS A 101 5.34 7.92 -19.08
CA HIS A 101 4.67 6.77 -18.47
C HIS A 101 5.37 6.38 -17.17
N PHE A 102 4.66 6.52 -16.05
CA PHE A 102 5.12 6.01 -14.76
C PHE A 102 4.38 4.72 -14.43
N SER A 103 5.12 3.63 -14.23
CA SER A 103 4.58 2.39 -13.68
C SER A 103 5.30 1.98 -12.40
N GLY A 104 4.53 1.44 -11.45
CA GLY A 104 5.05 0.90 -10.20
C GLY A 104 4.36 -0.43 -9.86
N VAL A 105 5.14 -1.38 -9.35
CA VAL A 105 4.67 -2.70 -8.91
C VAL A 105 4.94 -2.84 -7.43
N TYR A 106 3.88 -2.89 -6.62
CA TYR A 106 3.98 -2.99 -5.16
C TYR A 106 3.57 -4.38 -4.69
N LYS A 107 4.47 -5.04 -3.96
CA LYS A 107 4.16 -6.32 -3.28
C LYS A 107 3.59 -6.02 -1.91
N THR A 108 2.33 -6.38 -1.69
CA THR A 108 1.74 -6.32 -0.35
C THR A 108 2.11 -7.59 0.43
N LYS A 109 2.32 -7.47 1.74
CA LYS A 109 2.56 -8.61 2.63
C LYS A 109 1.55 -8.54 3.76
N SER A 110 0.64 -9.51 3.85
CA SER A 110 -0.17 -9.70 5.06
C SER A 110 0.38 -10.87 5.87
N ASN A 111 0.61 -10.64 7.16
CA ASN A 111 0.84 -11.68 8.19
C ASN A 111 2.05 -12.61 7.98
N GLY A 112 3.17 -12.11 7.45
CA GLY A 112 4.42 -12.89 7.36
C GLY A 112 4.39 -14.03 6.34
N HIS A 113 3.31 -14.16 5.58
CA HIS A 113 3.22 -14.98 4.38
C HIS A 113 3.16 -14.03 3.17
N PRO A 114 3.88 -14.30 2.07
CA PRO A 114 3.72 -13.51 0.85
C PRO A 114 2.34 -13.80 0.24
N THR A 115 1.31 -13.12 0.71
CA THR A 115 0.00 -13.07 0.04
C THR A 115 0.17 -12.29 -1.26
N GLY A 116 0.02 -13.00 -2.38
CA GLY A 116 0.41 -12.60 -3.74
C GLY A 116 -0.38 -11.45 -4.39
N SER A 117 -0.91 -10.51 -3.61
CA SER A 117 -1.59 -9.35 -4.19
C SER A 117 -0.56 -8.31 -4.61
N THR A 118 -0.42 -8.17 -5.92
CA THR A 118 0.44 -7.20 -6.58
C THR A 118 -0.40 -6.03 -7.03
N ILE A 119 -0.10 -4.83 -6.55
CA ILE A 119 -0.77 -3.60 -7.03
C ILE A 119 0.11 -3.02 -8.14
N GLN A 120 -0.44 -2.93 -9.34
CA GLN A 120 0.14 -2.16 -10.44
C GLN A 120 -0.56 -0.81 -10.52
N HIS A 121 0.21 0.25 -10.67
CA HIS A 121 -0.34 1.56 -11.01
C HIS A 121 0.43 2.11 -12.20
N SER A 122 -0.28 2.54 -13.24
CA SER A 122 0.25 3.26 -14.38
C SER A 122 -0.46 4.61 -14.52
N PHE A 123 0.31 5.67 -14.81
CA PHE A 123 -0.29 6.95 -15.18
C PHE A 123 0.44 7.55 -16.38
N LEU A 124 -0.36 8.18 -17.25
CA LEU A 124 0.07 8.83 -18.49
C LEU A 124 -0.07 10.33 -18.32
N ILE A 125 1.06 11.05 -18.38
CA ILE A 125 1.04 12.50 -18.47
C ILE A 125 1.07 12.86 -19.95
N THR A 126 -0.08 13.31 -20.46
CA THR A 126 -0.22 13.92 -21.80
C THR A 126 -0.71 15.36 -21.64
N ASP A 127 -0.59 16.15 -22.70
CA ASP A 127 -0.78 17.61 -22.70
C ASP A 127 -2.15 18.12 -22.21
N ASN A 128 -3.11 17.26 -21.80
CA ASN A 128 -4.45 17.73 -21.49
C ASN A 128 -5.29 17.05 -20.39
N GLU A 129 -4.90 15.96 -19.71
CA GLU A 129 -5.69 15.47 -18.55
C GLU A 129 -4.83 14.82 -17.46
N ILE A 130 -4.94 15.31 -16.23
CA ILE A 130 -4.41 14.65 -15.02
C ILE A 130 -5.59 13.98 -14.30
N GLY A 131 -5.96 12.77 -14.73
CA GLY A 131 -7.02 11.97 -14.11
C GLY A 131 -6.48 10.68 -13.48
N PRO A 132 -6.79 10.33 -12.22
CA PRO A 132 -6.30 9.10 -11.60
C PRO A 132 -7.00 7.88 -12.22
N ASN A 133 -6.31 7.11 -13.07
CA ASN A 133 -6.75 5.76 -13.43
C ASN A 133 -6.26 4.78 -12.36
N LEU A 134 -7.00 4.70 -11.25
CA LEU A 134 -6.79 3.68 -10.22
C LEU A 134 -7.57 2.42 -10.61
N GLU A 135 -7.03 1.61 -11.52
CA GLU A 135 -7.66 0.34 -11.90
C GLU A 135 -7.31 -0.75 -10.87
N LEU A 136 -8.21 -0.97 -9.91
CA LEU A 136 -8.14 -2.07 -8.95
C LEU A 136 -8.41 -3.39 -9.68
N SER A 137 -7.37 -4.09 -10.13
CA SER A 137 -7.54 -5.46 -10.64
C SER A 137 -7.96 -6.38 -9.48
N LEU A 138 -9.18 -6.95 -9.57
CA LEU A 138 -9.61 -8.04 -8.71
C LEU A 138 -8.69 -9.25 -8.92
N PRO A 139 -8.40 -10.06 -7.88
CA PRO A 139 -7.57 -11.25 -8.06
C PRO A 139 -8.24 -12.19 -9.06
N GLU A 140 -7.54 -12.50 -10.15
CA GLU A 140 -7.91 -13.56 -11.07
C GLU A 140 -8.18 -14.83 -10.27
N ASN A 141 -9.40 -15.35 -10.47
CA ASN A 141 -9.88 -16.54 -9.83
C ASN A 141 -8.83 -17.65 -9.96
N VAL A 142 -8.53 -18.29 -8.84
CA VAL A 142 -7.98 -19.64 -8.84
C VAL A 142 -8.98 -20.51 -9.62
N GLU A 143 -8.67 -20.80 -10.88
CA GLU A 143 -9.40 -21.82 -11.62
C GLU A 143 -9.27 -23.14 -10.84
N LYS A 144 -10.44 -23.65 -10.46
CA LYS A 144 -10.64 -24.99 -9.95
C LYS A 144 -10.62 -25.95 -11.14
N GLU A 145 -9.67 -26.88 -11.17
CA GLU A 145 -9.87 -28.34 -11.13
C GLU A 145 -8.52 -29.05 -11.12
#